data_AF-A0A822C4G0-F1
#
_entry.id   AF-A0A822C4G0-F1
#
_cell.length_a   1.000
_cell.length_b   1.000
_cell.length_c   1.000
_cell.angle_alpha   90.00
_cell.angle_beta   90.00
_cell.angle_gamma   90.00
#
_symmetry.space_group_name_H-M   'P 1'
#
loop_
_entity.id
_entity.type
_entity.pdbx_description
1 polymer ?
#
loop_
_entity_poly.entity_id
_entity_poly.type
_entity_poly.pdbx_seq_one_letter_code
_entity_poly.pdbx_strand_id
1 'polypeptide(L)'
;IIRAPDNDCRALIIYFFLHIFILIFEILTCDKLENKLETRWIVCCIPLYLCTFLTFLSCLWSLKVQRNFLIQAFISANGLFFLFFPLRLDSSITWRYVIVFIPLWISLCIALLFVISKLILAIIHRCSRRLIPNQRESSTITEAIIYAIMFIPFSIFA
;
A
#
# COMPACT_ATOMS: atom_id res chain seq x y z
N ILE A 1 10.22 -2.78 28.53
CA ILE A 1 10.65 -2.97 27.11
C ILE A 1 10.86 -1.59 26.53
N ILE A 2 12.07 -1.06 26.70
CA ILE A 2 12.45 0.28 26.27
C ILE A 2 12.65 0.21 24.75
N ARG A 3 11.70 0.76 24.00
CA ARG A 3 11.79 0.85 22.54
C ARG A 3 12.75 1.99 22.21
N ALA A 4 13.83 1.67 21.50
CA ALA A 4 14.87 2.63 21.19
C ALA A 4 14.31 3.76 20.27
N PRO A 5 14.55 5.04 20.60
CA PRO A 5 14.00 6.21 19.87
C PRO A 5 14.59 6.38 18.46
N ASP A 6 15.62 5.61 18.09
CA ASP A 6 16.28 5.66 16.79
C ASP A 6 15.40 5.11 15.65
N ASN A 7 14.57 4.11 15.94
CA ASN A 7 13.71 3.47 14.95
C ASN A 7 12.49 4.32 14.58
N ASP A 8 11.96 5.08 15.53
CA ASP A 8 10.81 5.96 15.31
C ASP A 8 11.21 7.17 14.44
N CYS A 9 12.41 7.70 14.63
CA CYS A 9 12.96 8.78 13.80
C CYS A 9 13.16 8.33 12.33
N ARG A 10 13.71 7.13 12.12
CA ARG A 10 13.87 6.56 10.76
C ARG A 10 12.53 6.37 10.04
N ALA A 11 11.51 5.90 10.75
CA ALA A 11 10.18 5.72 10.19
C ALA A 11 9.56 7.08 9.81
N LEU A 12 9.66 8.09 10.68
CA LEU A 12 9.18 9.44 10.42
C LEU A 12 9.82 10.06 9.17
N ILE A 13 11.13 9.88 8.98
CA ILE A 13 11.84 10.37 7.79
C ILE A 13 11.28 9.74 6.51
N ILE A 14 11.01 8.43 6.53
CA ILE A 14 10.45 7.72 5.37
C ILE A 14 9.04 8.24 5.05
N TYR A 15 8.18 8.41 6.05
CA TYR A 15 6.83 8.97 5.86
C TYR A 15 6.86 10.41 5.35
N PHE A 16 7.74 11.24 5.89
CA PHE A 16 7.92 12.62 5.45
C PHE A 16 8.35 12.68 3.98
N PHE A 17 9.33 11.86 3.59
CA PHE A 17 9.79 11.76 2.21
C PHE A 17 8.65 11.34 1.28
N LEU A 18 7.93 10.26 1.61
CA LEU A 18 6.77 9.79 0.83
C LEU A 18 5.70 10.87 0.65
N HIS A 19 5.36 11.61 1.71
CA HIS A 19 4.39 12.70 1.62
C HIS A 19 4.87 13.84 0.72
N ILE A 20 6.17 14.16 0.72
CA ILE A 20 6.74 15.13 -0.22
C ILE A 20 6.57 14.67 -1.68
N PHE A 21 6.83 13.41 -2.02
CA PHE A 21 6.64 12.93 -3.39
C PHE A 21 5.17 12.99 -3.83
N ILE A 22 4.25 12.66 -2.93
CA ILE A 22 2.81 12.74 -3.19
C ILE A 22 2.39 14.20 -3.41
N LEU A 23 2.89 15.12 -2.58
CA LEU A 23 2.58 16.55 -2.70
C LEU A 23 3.13 17.13 -4.02
N ILE A 24 4.35 16.75 -4.42
CA ILE A 24 4.92 17.13 -5.71
C ILE A 24 4.06 16.59 -6.87
N PHE A 25 3.60 15.34 -6.77
CA PHE A 25 2.69 14.76 -7.76
C PHE A 25 1.36 15.53 -7.86
N GLU A 26 0.77 15.89 -6.71
CA GLU A 26 -0.48 16.65 -6.65
C GLU A 26 -0.32 18.01 -7.33
N ILE A 27 0.75 18.75 -7.00
CA ILE A 27 1.05 20.04 -7.63
C ILE A 27 1.22 19.88 -9.15
N LEU A 28 2.02 18.91 -9.60
CA LEU A 28 2.25 18.67 -11.02
C LEU A 28 0.98 18.26 -11.77
N THR A 29 0.06 17.56 -11.10
CA THR A 29 -1.22 17.14 -11.67
C THR A 29 -2.21 18.30 -11.72
N CYS A 30 -2.25 19.14 -10.69
CA CYS A 30 -3.06 20.37 -10.68
C CYS A 30 -2.60 21.33 -11.77
N ASP A 31 -1.30 21.57 -11.90
CA ASP A 31 -0.72 22.42 -12.95
C ASP A 31 -1.06 21.90 -14.35
N LYS A 32 -0.98 20.59 -14.54
CA LYS A 32 -1.38 19.90 -15.77
C LYS A 32 -2.86 20.10 -16.10
N LEU A 33 -3.72 20.03 -15.09
CA LEU A 33 -5.17 20.13 -15.25
C LEU A 33 -5.62 21.58 -15.51
N GLU A 34 -4.98 22.55 -14.86
CA GLU A 34 -5.33 23.97 -14.95
C GLU A 34 -4.71 24.66 -16.18
N ASN A 35 -3.42 24.42 -16.46
CA ASN A 35 -2.73 25.07 -17.57
C ASN A 35 -2.86 24.33 -18.92
N LYS A 36 -3.59 23.20 -18.96
CA LYS A 36 -3.78 22.33 -20.15
C LYS A 36 -2.48 22.11 -20.95
N LEU A 37 -1.35 21.99 -20.25
CA LEU A 37 -0.05 21.79 -20.90
C LEU A 37 -0.12 20.55 -21.79
N GLU A 38 0.46 20.57 -22.99
CA GLU A 38 0.46 19.41 -23.92
C GLU A 38 1.49 18.32 -23.55
N THR A 39 2.09 18.41 -22.36
CA THR A 39 3.10 17.43 -21.90
C THR A 39 2.50 16.02 -21.77
N ARG A 40 3.32 14.99 -21.60
CA ARG A 40 2.79 13.62 -21.38
C ARG A 40 2.43 13.42 -19.91
N TRP A 41 1.37 12.66 -19.63
CA TRP A 41 0.96 12.33 -18.25
C TRP A 41 2.05 11.58 -17.46
N ILE A 42 2.95 10.91 -18.18
CA ILE A 42 4.14 10.25 -17.64
C ILE A 42 5.01 11.21 -16.82
N VAL A 43 5.15 12.48 -17.25
CA VAL A 43 6.03 13.47 -16.61
C VAL A 43 5.53 13.85 -15.22
N CYS A 44 4.22 14.11 -15.09
CA CYS A 44 3.60 14.40 -13.79
C CYS A 44 3.75 13.21 -12.82
N CYS A 45 3.84 11.99 -13.35
CA CYS A 45 3.91 10.77 -12.57
C CYS A 45 5.34 10.33 -12.21
N ILE A 46 6.40 11.01 -12.70
CA ILE A 46 7.81 10.76 -12.34
C ILE A 46 8.04 10.54 -10.83
N PRO A 47 7.55 11.41 -9.92
CA PRO A 47 7.70 11.20 -8.48
C PRO A 47 7.14 9.85 -8.00
N LEU A 48 6.02 9.39 -8.56
CA LEU A 48 5.44 8.07 -8.26
C LEU A 48 6.27 6.91 -8.81
N TYR A 49 6.87 7.03 -10.00
CA TYR A 49 7.81 6.02 -10.52
C TYR A 49 9.00 5.82 -9.58
N LEU A 50 9.52 6.91 -9.00
CA LEU A 50 10.62 6.81 -8.03
C LEU A 50 10.17 6.14 -6.72
N CYS A 51 9.00 6.49 -6.18
CA CYS A 51 8.47 5.85 -4.96
C CYS A 51 8.24 4.34 -5.13
N THR A 52 7.68 3.92 -6.27
CA THR A 52 7.44 2.50 -6.55
C THR A 52 8.73 1.72 -6.73
N PHE A 53 9.75 2.32 -7.35
CA PHE A 53 11.08 1.72 -7.43
C PHE A 53 11.73 1.57 -6.05
N LEU A 54 11.69 2.61 -5.21
CA LEU A 54 12.24 2.58 -3.85
C LEU A 54 11.57 1.53 -2.95
N THR A 55 10.25 1.37 -3.05
CA THR A 55 9.50 0.36 -2.30
C THR A 55 9.82 -1.06 -2.79
N PHE A 56 10.00 -1.25 -4.10
CA PHE A 56 10.45 -2.53 -4.66
C PHE A 56 11.84 -2.92 -4.17
N LEU A 57 12.80 -1.98 -4.17
CA LEU A 57 14.15 -2.22 -3.63
C LEU A 57 14.11 -2.54 -2.13
N SER A 58 13.27 -1.83 -1.38
CA SER A 58 13.06 -2.11 0.04
C SER A 58 12.49 -3.51 0.27
N CYS A 59 11.57 -3.96 -0.60
CA CYS A 59 11.02 -5.31 -0.57
C CYS A 59 12.09 -6.38 -0.86
N LEU A 60 12.97 -6.17 -1.82
CA LEU A 60 14.11 -7.07 -2.07
C LEU A 60 15.06 -7.15 -0.88
N TRP A 61 15.28 -6.02 -0.20
CA TRP A 61 16.11 -6.01 1.01
C TRP A 61 15.42 -6.72 2.18
N SER A 62 14.10 -6.58 2.31
CA SER A 62 13.28 -7.31 3.30
C SER A 62 13.12 -8.79 2.98
N LEU A 63 13.21 -9.22 1.72
CA LEU A 63 13.32 -10.65 1.39
C LEU A 63 14.55 -11.29 2.04
N LYS A 64 15.65 -10.54 2.10
CA LYS A 64 16.90 -10.98 2.71
C LYS A 64 16.85 -10.94 4.23
N VAL A 65 16.14 -9.97 4.79
CA VAL A 65 15.94 -9.78 6.23
C VAL A 65 14.50 -10.16 6.55
N GLN A 66 14.23 -11.45 6.86
CA GLN A 66 12.95 -12.17 7.02
C GLN A 66 11.79 -11.48 7.82
N ARG A 67 11.92 -10.21 8.19
CA ARG A 67 10.95 -9.38 8.89
C ARG A 67 10.02 -8.67 7.89
N ASN A 68 8.73 -8.99 7.95
CA ASN A 68 7.61 -8.25 7.34
C ASN A 68 7.54 -8.22 5.80
N PHE A 69 8.00 -9.28 5.13
CA PHE A 69 7.97 -9.41 3.67
C PHE A 69 6.57 -9.18 3.05
N LEU A 70 5.52 -9.78 3.62
CA LEU A 70 4.17 -9.74 3.06
C LEU A 70 3.66 -8.30 2.86
N ILE A 71 3.77 -7.46 3.89
CA ILE A 71 3.25 -6.08 3.87
C ILE A 71 3.98 -5.26 2.82
N GLN A 72 5.30 -5.39 2.72
CA GLN A 72 6.09 -4.67 1.72
C GLN A 72 5.80 -5.15 0.30
N ALA A 73 5.56 -6.45 0.12
CA ALA A 73 5.15 -7.01 -1.17
C ALA A 73 3.78 -6.46 -1.61
N PHE A 74 2.80 -6.35 -0.69
CA PHE A 74 1.52 -5.71 -0.99
C PHE A 74 1.69 -4.25 -1.37
N ILE A 75 2.45 -3.47 -0.60
CA ILE A 75 2.67 -2.04 -0.90
C ILE A 75 3.30 -1.86 -2.28
N SER A 76 4.32 -2.66 -2.61
CA SER A 76 4.96 -2.62 -3.93
C SER A 76 3.98 -3.01 -5.05
N ALA A 77 3.17 -4.06 -4.86
CA ALA A 77 2.18 -4.49 -5.83
C ALA A 77 1.07 -3.44 -6.08
N ASN A 78 0.60 -2.75 -5.04
CA ASN A 78 -0.38 -1.67 -5.19
C ASN A 78 0.27 -0.44 -5.86
N GLY A 79 1.56 -0.19 -5.64
CA GLY A 79 2.32 0.83 -6.37
C GLY A 79 2.32 0.64 -7.90
N LEU A 80 2.34 -0.62 -8.37
CA LEU A 80 2.28 -0.95 -9.80
C LEU A 80 0.96 -0.52 -10.45
N PHE A 81 -0.16 -0.55 -9.73
CA PHE A 81 -1.43 -0.03 -10.26
C PHE A 81 -1.30 1.46 -10.62
N PHE A 82 -0.70 2.26 -9.73
CA PHE A 82 -0.47 3.69 -9.95
C PHE A 82 0.52 3.97 -11.09
N LEU A 83 1.33 2.99 -11.50
CA LEU A 83 2.20 3.09 -12.68
C LEU A 83 1.43 2.87 -13.99
N PHE A 84 0.56 1.87 -14.03
CA PHE A 84 -0.18 1.53 -15.25
C PHE A 84 -1.31 2.52 -15.55
N PHE A 85 -1.91 3.12 -14.52
CA PHE A 85 -3.00 4.08 -14.67
C PHE A 85 -2.65 5.30 -15.56
N PRO A 86 -1.60 6.09 -15.27
CA PRO A 86 -1.22 7.23 -16.10
C PRO A 86 -0.68 6.83 -17.47
N LEU A 87 -0.04 5.65 -17.61
CA LEU A 87 0.38 5.13 -18.92
C LEU A 87 -0.82 4.84 -19.84
N ARG A 88 -1.93 4.37 -19.25
CA ARG A 88 -3.18 4.19 -19.97
C ARG A 88 -3.83 5.54 -20.32
N LEU A 89 -3.77 6.51 -19.39
CA LEU A 89 -4.28 7.86 -19.60
C LEU A 89 -3.54 8.59 -20.74
N ASP A 90 -2.23 8.36 -20.87
CA ASP A 90 -1.39 8.87 -21.96
C ASP A 90 -1.60 8.14 -23.28
N SER A 91 -2.60 7.24 -23.37
CA SER A 91 -2.92 6.39 -24.53
C SER A 91 -1.74 5.53 -25.05
N SER A 92 -0.64 5.47 -24.32
CA SER A 92 0.56 4.67 -24.67
C SER A 92 0.27 3.16 -24.64
N ILE A 93 -0.70 2.73 -23.84
CA ILE A 93 -1.18 1.35 -23.77
C ILE A 93 -2.65 1.32 -24.19
N THR A 94 -3.02 0.50 -25.20
CA THR A 94 -4.41 0.34 -25.70
C THR A 94 -5.27 -0.64 -24.90
N TRP A 95 -4.74 -1.19 -23.81
CA TRP A 95 -5.39 -2.24 -23.02
C TRP A 95 -6.69 -1.80 -22.36
N ARG A 96 -7.56 -2.77 -22.07
CA ARG A 96 -8.79 -2.52 -21.30
C ARG A 96 -8.45 -2.09 -19.89
N TYR A 97 -9.23 -1.16 -19.32
CA TYR A 97 -9.07 -0.71 -17.94
C TYR A 97 -9.04 -1.87 -16.95
N VAL A 98 -9.83 -2.92 -17.19
CA VAL A 98 -9.82 -4.16 -16.39
C VAL A 98 -8.40 -4.69 -16.14
N ILE A 99 -7.52 -4.65 -17.14
CA ILE A 99 -6.15 -5.17 -17.06
C ILE A 99 -5.28 -4.29 -16.15
N VAL A 100 -5.45 -2.98 -16.25
CA VAL A 100 -4.74 -1.99 -15.41
C VAL A 100 -5.08 -2.20 -13.94
N PHE A 101 -6.32 -2.57 -13.63
CA PHE A 101 -6.78 -2.80 -12.25
C PHE A 101 -6.44 -4.21 -11.70
N ILE A 102 -5.94 -5.15 -12.51
CA ILE A 102 -5.65 -6.54 -12.06
C ILE A 102 -4.82 -6.60 -10.76
N PRO A 103 -3.71 -5.83 -10.61
CA PRO A 103 -2.91 -5.87 -9.38
C PRO A 103 -3.72 -5.47 -8.14
N LEU A 104 -4.66 -4.54 -8.30
CA LEU A 104 -5.53 -4.06 -7.23
C LEU A 104 -6.59 -5.12 -6.87
N TRP A 105 -7.20 -5.79 -7.87
CA TRP A 105 -8.11 -6.91 -7.65
C TRP A 105 -7.44 -8.06 -6.90
N ILE A 106 -6.23 -8.45 -7.30
CA ILE A 106 -5.48 -9.53 -6.64
C ILE A 106 -5.16 -9.13 -5.19
N SER A 107 -4.70 -7.90 -4.97
CA SER A 107 -4.41 -7.34 -3.65
C SER A 107 -5.66 -7.36 -2.75
N LEU A 108 -6.83 -6.97 -3.29
CA LEU A 108 -8.12 -7.01 -2.58
C LEU A 108 -8.51 -8.44 -2.19
N CYS A 109 -8.40 -9.40 -3.12
CA CYS A 109 -8.69 -10.81 -2.82
C CYS A 109 -7.81 -11.35 -1.69
N ILE A 110 -6.52 -11.02 -1.70
CA ILE A 110 -5.60 -11.50 -0.67
C ILE A 110 -5.85 -10.77 0.67
N ALA A 111 -6.18 -9.49 0.65
CA ALA A 111 -6.58 -8.75 1.85
C ALA A 111 -7.82 -9.36 2.51
N LEU A 112 -8.83 -9.75 1.70
CA LEU A 112 -10.02 -10.45 2.18
C LEU A 112 -9.66 -11.79 2.86
N LEU A 113 -8.81 -12.60 2.21
CA LEU A 113 -8.34 -13.87 2.78
C LEU A 113 -7.57 -13.66 4.09
N PHE A 114 -6.77 -12.60 4.18
CA PHE A 114 -6.03 -12.26 5.39
C PHE A 114 -6.98 -11.90 6.54
N VAL A 115 -8.00 -11.07 6.28
CA VAL A 115 -9.03 -10.71 7.28
C VAL A 115 -9.79 -11.93 7.75
N ILE A 116 -10.24 -12.81 6.84
CA ILE A 116 -10.93 -14.05 7.18
C ILE A 116 -10.03 -14.95 8.05
N SER A 117 -8.75 -15.09 7.68
CA SER A 117 -7.78 -15.88 8.44
C SER A 117 -7.60 -15.35 9.86
N LYS A 118 -7.58 -14.01 10.04
CA LYS A 118 -7.52 -13.38 11.36
C LYS A 118 -8.81 -13.56 12.14
N LEU A 119 -9.96 -13.52 11.49
CA LEU A 119 -11.26 -13.76 12.13
C LEU A 119 -11.34 -15.20 12.66
N ILE A 120 -10.94 -16.19 11.85
CA ILE A 120 -10.90 -17.60 12.25
C ILE A 120 -9.97 -17.77 13.44
N LEU A 121 -8.75 -17.20 13.38
CA LEU A 121 -7.81 -17.25 14.50
C LEU A 121 -8.37 -16.57 15.76
N ALA A 122 -9.09 -15.45 15.62
CA ALA A 122 -9.73 -14.76 16.73
C ALA A 122 -10.85 -15.62 17.35
N ILE A 123 -11.64 -16.35 16.55
CA ILE A 123 -12.66 -17.28 17.04
C ILE A 123 -12.01 -18.44 17.79
N ILE A 124 -10.97 -19.05 17.21
CA ILE A 124 -10.20 -20.14 17.84
C ILE A 124 -9.57 -19.66 19.15
N HIS A 125 -8.98 -18.47 19.15
CA HIS A 125 -8.37 -17.90 20.34
C HIS A 125 -9.42 -17.50 21.40
N ARG A 126 -10.62 -17.05 21.01
CA ARG A 126 -11.74 -16.87 21.94
C ARG A 126 -12.20 -18.19 22.55
N CYS A 127 -12.19 -19.28 21.79
CA CYS A 127 -12.45 -20.63 22.30
C CYS A 127 -11.36 -21.07 23.29
N SER A 128 -10.09 -20.77 22.98
CA SER A 128 -8.92 -21.07 23.82
C SER A 128 -8.79 -20.20 25.08
N ARG A 129 -9.20 -18.92 25.03
CA ARG A 129 -9.20 -17.98 26.17
C ARG A 129 -10.15 -18.35 27.30
N ARG A 130 -11.03 -19.34 27.11
CA ARG A 130 -11.74 -19.95 28.24
C ARG A 130 -10.79 -20.62 29.25
N LEU A 131 -9.51 -20.86 28.93
CA LEU A 131 -8.59 -21.63 29.76
C LEU A 131 -7.42 -20.84 30.40
N ILE A 132 -6.95 -19.70 29.86
CA ILE A 132 -5.83 -18.91 30.46
C ILE A 132 -5.98 -17.42 30.11
N PRO A 133 -6.04 -16.49 31.09
CA PRO A 133 -6.04 -15.06 30.81
C PRO A 133 -4.59 -14.55 30.82
N ASN A 134 -3.97 -14.37 29.65
CA ASN A 134 -2.83 -13.45 29.60
C ASN A 134 -2.62 -12.76 28.25
N GLN A 135 -2.30 -11.48 28.36
CA GLN A 135 -2.38 -10.44 27.35
C GLN A 135 -1.42 -10.59 26.16
N ARG A 136 -1.94 -10.49 24.93
CA ARG A 136 -1.28 -9.76 23.81
C ARG A 136 -2.20 -9.48 22.61
N GLU A 137 -3.46 -9.16 22.84
CA GLU A 137 -4.46 -9.11 21.76
C GLU A 137 -4.60 -7.78 21.01
N SER A 138 -4.08 -6.68 21.54
CA SER A 138 -4.39 -5.36 20.98
C SER A 138 -3.62 -5.03 19.69
N SER A 139 -2.59 -5.82 19.33
CA SER A 139 -1.77 -5.55 18.13
C SER A 139 -2.25 -6.28 16.88
N THR A 140 -3.02 -7.36 16.99
CA THR A 140 -3.42 -8.15 15.81
C THR A 140 -4.74 -7.69 15.21
N ILE A 141 -5.59 -7.07 16.03
CA ILE A 141 -6.92 -6.56 15.65
C ILE A 141 -6.79 -5.21 14.92
N THR A 142 -5.90 -4.33 15.39
CA THR A 142 -5.65 -3.02 14.78
C THR A 142 -5.11 -3.13 13.36
N GLU A 143 -4.20 -4.07 13.11
CA GLU A 143 -3.67 -4.32 11.76
C GLU A 143 -4.77 -4.73 10.79
N ALA A 144 -5.65 -5.67 11.18
CA ALA A 144 -6.76 -6.13 10.35
C ALA A 144 -7.78 -5.01 10.05
N ILE A 145 -8.01 -4.12 11.01
CA ILE A 145 -8.90 -2.96 10.86
C ILE A 145 -8.30 -1.93 9.89
N ILE A 146 -6.98 -1.67 9.98
CA ILE A 146 -6.28 -0.78 9.05
C ILE A 146 -6.40 -1.29 7.61
N TYR A 147 -6.20 -2.59 7.38
CA TYR A 147 -6.37 -3.20 6.05
C TYR A 147 -7.82 -3.14 5.55
N ALA A 148 -8.81 -3.36 6.43
CA ALA A 148 -10.21 -3.25 6.04
C ALA A 148 -10.59 -1.81 5.66
N ILE A 149 -10.22 -0.81 6.47
CA ILE A 149 -10.57 0.60 6.25
C ILE A 149 -9.89 1.16 5.00
N MET A 150 -8.65 0.78 4.71
CA MET A 150 -7.92 1.28 3.54
C MET A 150 -8.47 0.74 2.20
N PHE A 151 -9.06 -0.46 2.19
CA PHE A 151 -9.54 -1.11 0.97
C PHE A 151 -11.02 -0.90 0.65
N ILE A 152 -11.86 -0.63 1.66
CA ILE A 152 -13.30 -0.34 1.49
C ILE A 152 -13.57 0.80 0.49
N PRO A 153 -12.90 1.98 0.55
CA PRO A 153 -13.20 3.07 -0.37
C PRO A 153 -12.84 2.75 -1.82
N PHE A 154 -11.85 1.88 -2.06
CA PHE A 154 -11.45 1.48 -3.41
C PHE A 154 -12.43 0.50 -4.07
N SER A 155 -13.13 -0.35 -3.31
CA SER A 155 -14.15 -1.26 -3.86
C SER A 155 -15.46 -0.55 -4.22
N ILE A 156 -15.73 0.62 -3.65
CA ILE A 156 -16.94 1.40 -3.92
C ILE A 156 -16.80 2.19 -5.24
N PHE A 157 -15.57 2.51 -5.65
CA PHE A 157 -15.26 3.25 -6.88
C PHE A 157 -14.92 2.38 -8.09
N ALA A 158 -14.79 1.05 -7.92
CA ALA A 158 -14.57 0.07 -8.99
C ALA A 158 -15.89 -0.39 -9.61
#